data_AF-A0AAU4DUT2-F1
#
_entry.id   AF-A0AAU4DUT2-F1
#
_cell.length_a   1.000
_cell.length_b   1.000
_cell.length_c   1.000
_cell.angle_alpha   90.00
_cell.angle_beta   90.00
_cell.angle_gamma   90.00
#
_symmetry.space_group_name_H-M   'P 1'
#
loop_
_entity.id
_entity.type
_entity.pdbx_description
1 polymer ?
#
loop_
_entity_poly.entity_id
_entity_poly.type
_entity_poly.pdbx_seq_one_letter_code
_entity_poly.pdbx_strand_id
1 'polypeptide(L)'
;MDATDLDYQARTQPGCIPPDLVSRLLERGHAEVVEFWAGLGEWFCARQWARLLGEQGRQTEALEVLDPYLATGWWTAVATTAELLEEWGRVEEAIEITRARMAIGHPMAL
;
A
#
# COMPACT_ATOMS: atom_id res chain seq x y z
N MET A 1 -9.71 -9.78 7.21
CA MET A 1 -10.18 -8.47 6.71
C MET A 1 -10.23 -8.59 5.21
N ASP A 2 -11.36 -8.28 4.59
CA ASP A 2 -11.50 -8.34 3.13
C ASP A 2 -11.32 -6.96 2.48
N ALA A 3 -11.38 -6.90 1.14
CA ALA A 3 -11.21 -5.66 0.40
C ALA A 3 -12.30 -4.61 0.69
N THR A 4 -13.50 -5.04 1.09
CA THR A 4 -14.62 -4.13 1.41
C THR A 4 -14.42 -3.50 2.79
N ASP A 5 -13.97 -4.28 3.77
CA ASP A 5 -13.57 -3.78 5.09
C ASP A 5 -12.45 -2.74 4.97
N LEU A 6 -11.41 -3.04 4.18
CA LEU A 6 -10.28 -2.15 3.93
C LEU A 6 -10.70 -0.84 3.25
N ASP A 7 -11.55 -0.93 2.22
CA ASP A 7 -12.09 0.25 1.52
C ASP A 7 -12.92 1.12 2.46
N TYR A 8 -13.74 0.51 3.31
CA TYR A 8 -14.51 1.23 4.32
C TYR A 8 -13.58 1.96 5.29
N GLN A 9 -12.59 1.27 5.87
CA GLN A 9 -11.64 1.85 6.82
C GLN A 9 -10.82 2.99 6.21
N ALA A 10 -10.28 2.79 5.00
CA ALA A 10 -9.49 3.81 4.33
C ALA A 10 -10.29 5.07 3.98
N ARG A 11 -11.56 4.92 3.59
CA ARG A 11 -12.43 6.06 3.24
C ARG A 11 -12.93 6.82 4.46
N THR A 12 -13.32 6.09 5.50
CA THR A 12 -14.03 6.68 6.65
C THR A 12 -13.08 7.02 7.80
N GLN A 13 -11.86 6.48 7.80
CA GLN A 13 -10.82 6.64 8.84
C GLN A 13 -11.21 6.24 10.29
N PRO A 14 -12.26 5.44 10.60
CA PRO A 14 -12.58 5.12 11.98
C PRO A 14 -11.50 4.20 12.57
N GLY A 15 -10.79 4.69 13.57
CA GLY A 15 -9.78 3.92 14.30
C GLY A 15 -8.44 3.74 13.57
N CYS A 16 -8.27 4.29 12.37
CA CYS A 16 -6.99 4.30 11.67
C CYS A 16 -6.08 5.43 12.16
N ILE A 17 -4.76 5.25 12.03
CA ILE A 17 -3.80 6.33 12.27
C ILE A 17 -3.86 7.29 11.06
N PRO A 18 -4.21 8.59 11.25
CA PRO A 18 -4.40 9.49 10.12
C PRO A 18 -3.10 9.70 9.31
N PRO A 19 -3.17 9.83 7.97
CA PRO A 19 -1.99 10.01 7.11
C PRO A 19 -1.07 11.15 7.55
N ASP A 20 -1.64 12.30 7.94
CA ASP A 20 -0.87 13.46 8.40
C ASP A 20 -0.08 13.17 9.69
N LEU A 21 -0.63 12.32 10.56
CA LEU A 21 0.07 11.89 11.77
C LEU A 21 1.22 10.95 11.43
N VAL A 22 1.02 10.02 10.50
CA VAL A 22 2.08 9.12 10.02
C VAL A 22 3.24 9.92 9.42
N SER A 23 2.94 10.88 8.53
CA SER A 23 3.97 11.75 7.94
C SER A 23 4.75 12.51 9.00
N ARG A 24 4.06 13.09 10.01
CA ARG A 24 4.73 13.79 11.12
C ARG A 24 5.61 12.87 11.96
N LEU A 25 5.22 11.61 12.17
CA LEU A 25 6.06 10.63 12.88
C LEU A 25 7.36 10.38 12.11
N LEU A 26 7.27 10.18 10.79
CA LEU A 26 8.46 9.99 9.93
C LEU A 26 9.37 11.22 9.92
N GLU A 27 8.81 12.42 9.76
CA GLU A 27 9.57 13.68 9.79
C GLU A 27 10.32 13.90 11.12
N ARG A 28 9.79 13.36 12.21
CA ARG A 28 10.39 13.44 13.55
C ARG A 28 11.38 12.30 13.84
N GLY A 29 11.57 11.37 12.91
CA GLY A 29 12.47 10.23 13.04
C GLY A 29 11.88 9.04 13.78
N HIS A 30 10.56 8.96 13.96
CA HIS A 30 9.86 7.84 14.61
C HIS A 30 9.47 6.75 13.62
N ALA A 31 10.42 6.35 12.77
CA ALA A 31 10.19 5.37 11.72
C ALA A 31 9.83 3.99 12.28
N GLU A 32 10.41 3.62 13.43
CA GLU A 32 10.14 2.38 14.16
C GLU A 32 8.69 2.25 14.62
N VAL A 33 8.03 3.37 14.96
CA VAL A 33 6.62 3.37 15.35
C VAL A 33 5.75 3.12 14.13
N VAL A 34 6.09 3.72 12.99
CA VAL A 34 5.37 3.52 11.73
C VAL A 34 5.55 2.10 11.22
N GLU A 35 6.76 1.55 11.27
CA GLU A 35 7.04 0.15 10.96
C GLU A 35 6.24 -0.81 11.84
N PHE A 36 6.21 -0.57 13.15
CA PHE A 36 5.45 -1.39 14.09
C PHE A 36 3.96 -1.45 13.74
N TRP A 37 3.33 -0.30 13.49
CA TRP A 37 1.91 -0.25 13.13
C TRP A 37 1.64 -0.79 11.72
N ALA A 38 2.56 -0.60 10.78
CA ALA A 38 2.51 -1.24 9.47
C ALA A 38 2.44 -2.77 9.61
N GLY A 39 3.28 -3.36 10.45
CA GLY A 39 3.29 -4.80 10.74
C GLY A 39 2.02 -5.32 11.43
N LEU A 40 1.23 -4.44 12.07
CA LEU A 40 -0.07 -4.76 12.66
C LEU A 40 -1.24 -4.58 11.68
N GLY A 41 -0.97 -4.27 10.41
CA GLY A 41 -2.00 -4.11 9.40
C GLY A 41 -2.61 -2.71 9.32
N GLU A 42 -1.98 -1.70 9.94
CA GLU A 42 -2.40 -0.31 9.82
C GLU A 42 -2.03 0.25 8.43
N TRP A 43 -3.03 0.41 7.56
CA TRP A 43 -2.82 0.72 6.13
C TRP A 43 -2.02 1.99 5.88
N PHE A 44 -2.30 3.08 6.60
CA PHE A 44 -1.62 4.34 6.35
C PHE A 44 -0.16 4.28 6.79
N CYS A 45 0.14 3.51 7.83
CA CYS A 45 1.50 3.21 8.24
C CYS A 45 2.20 2.33 7.21
N ALA A 46 1.55 1.24 6.75
CA ALA A 46 2.10 0.34 5.74
C ALA A 46 2.44 1.08 4.43
N ARG A 47 1.55 1.94 3.94
CA ARG A 47 1.79 2.74 2.73
C ARG A 47 2.99 3.67 2.88
N GLN A 48 3.08 4.42 3.98
CA GLN A 48 4.17 5.37 4.19
C GLN A 48 5.51 4.67 4.46
N TRP A 49 5.46 3.53 5.16
CA TRP A 49 6.63 2.69 5.37
C TRP A 49 7.17 2.12 4.06
N ALA A 50 6.30 1.57 3.20
CA ALA A 50 6.68 1.09 1.88
C ALA A 50 7.32 2.19 1.02
N ARG A 51 6.76 3.41 1.03
CA ARG A 51 7.34 4.56 0.34
C ARG A 51 8.76 4.86 0.84
N LEU A 52 8.95 4.95 2.15
CA LEU A 52 10.26 5.23 2.75
C LEU A 52 11.29 4.14 2.40
N LEU A 53 10.89 2.86 2.44
CA LEU A 53 11.73 1.74 2.01
C LEU A 53 12.15 1.89 0.54
N GLY A 54 11.20 2.23 -0.34
CA GLY A 54 11.47 2.50 -1.75
C GLY A 54 12.49 3.63 -1.97
N GLU A 55 12.33 4.75 -1.24
CA GLU A 55 13.25 5.89 -1.26
C GLU A 55 14.67 5.49 -0.77
N GLN A 56 14.77 4.49 0.10
CA GLN A 56 16.04 3.91 0.55
C GLN A 56 16.60 2.82 -0.39
N GLY A 57 15.96 2.58 -1.54
CA GLY A 57 16.34 1.53 -2.49
C GLY A 57 15.92 0.11 -2.06
N ARG A 58 15.17 -0.02 -0.96
CA ARG A 58 14.66 -1.30 -0.40
C ARG A 58 13.31 -1.64 -1.00
N GLN A 59 13.22 -1.62 -2.34
CA GLN A 59 11.96 -1.76 -3.07
C GLN A 59 11.30 -3.13 -2.88
N THR A 60 12.08 -4.20 -2.74
CA THR A 60 11.53 -5.55 -2.46
C THR A 60 10.83 -5.57 -1.11
N GLU A 61 11.46 -5.05 -0.06
CA GLU A 61 10.87 -4.98 1.28
C GLU A 61 9.63 -4.07 1.29
N ALA A 62 9.63 -2.99 0.50
CA ALA A 62 8.47 -2.14 0.32
C ALA A 62 7.26 -2.90 -0.24
N LEU A 63 7.49 -3.79 -1.21
CA LEU A 63 6.43 -4.62 -1.79
C LEU A 63 5.92 -5.68 -0.79
N GLU A 64 6.83 -6.31 -0.03
CA GLU A 64 6.46 -7.28 1.03
C GLU A 64 5.52 -6.67 2.08
N VAL A 65 5.69 -5.38 2.40
CA VAL A 65 4.78 -4.65 3.31
C VAL A 65 3.37 -4.51 2.72
N LEU A 66 3.24 -4.42 1.39
CA LEU A 66 1.97 -4.22 0.69
C LEU A 66 1.29 -5.54 0.29
N ASP A 67 2.03 -6.65 0.21
CA ASP A 67 1.55 -7.98 -0.20
C ASP A 67 0.27 -8.43 0.52
N PRO A 68 0.13 -8.28 1.87
CA PRO A 68 -1.09 -8.67 2.56
C PRO A 68 -2.34 -7.94 2.05
N TYR A 69 -2.19 -6.68 1.63
CA TYR A 69 -3.28 -5.88 1.09
C TYR A 69 -3.58 -6.22 -0.36
N LEU A 70 -2.53 -6.47 -1.16
CA LEU A 70 -2.66 -6.92 -2.55
C LEU A 70 -3.38 -8.26 -2.64
N ALA A 71 -3.09 -9.19 -1.73
CA ALA A 71 -3.72 -10.50 -1.65
C ALA A 71 -5.25 -10.42 -1.43
N THR A 72 -5.77 -9.33 -0.86
CA THR A 72 -7.23 -9.13 -0.72
C THR A 72 -7.91 -8.71 -2.02
N GLY A 73 -7.14 -8.33 -3.04
CA GLY A 73 -7.66 -7.69 -4.24
C GLY A 73 -8.19 -6.28 -3.96
N TRP A 74 -7.73 -5.60 -2.93
CA TRP A 74 -8.19 -4.24 -2.66
C TRP A 74 -7.58 -3.25 -3.67
N TRP A 75 -8.45 -2.52 -4.40
CA TRP A 75 -8.03 -1.63 -5.49
C TRP A 75 -7.04 -0.55 -5.04
N THR A 76 -7.25 0.04 -3.85
CA THR A 76 -6.36 1.07 -3.33
C THR A 76 -4.94 0.54 -3.13
N ALA A 77 -4.79 -0.71 -2.67
CA ALA A 77 -3.47 -1.33 -2.53
C ALA A 77 -2.78 -1.55 -3.88
N VAL A 78 -3.54 -1.99 -4.89
CA VAL A 78 -3.04 -2.17 -6.26
C VAL A 78 -2.60 -0.84 -6.86
N ALA A 79 -3.43 0.20 -6.77
CA ALA A 79 -3.12 1.52 -7.31
C ALA A 79 -1.88 2.13 -6.63
N THR A 80 -1.81 2.09 -5.30
CA THR A 80 -0.64 2.56 -4.55
C THR A 80 0.64 1.79 -4.91
N THR A 81 0.55 0.46 -5.09
CA THR A 81 1.72 -0.34 -5.49
C THR A 81 2.17 0.01 -6.91
N ALA A 82 1.23 0.21 -7.84
CA ALA A 82 1.54 0.63 -9.20
C ALA A 82 2.21 2.01 -9.24
N GLU A 83 1.71 2.98 -8.47
CA GLU A 83 2.32 4.31 -8.33
C GLU A 83 3.77 4.23 -7.83
N LEU A 84 4.04 3.42 -6.80
CA LEU A 84 5.39 3.23 -6.28
C LEU A 84 6.31 2.57 -7.33
N LEU A 85 5.82 1.56 -8.04
CA LEU A 85 6.57 0.90 -9.12
C LEU A 85 6.91 1.89 -10.25
N GLU A 86 5.98 2.77 -10.63
CA GLU A 86 6.24 3.85 -11.59
C GLU A 86 7.31 4.82 -11.10
N GLU A 87 7.22 5.27 -9.85
CA GLU A 87 8.23 6.14 -9.22
C GLU A 87 9.63 5.50 -9.21
N TRP A 88 9.70 4.18 -9.10
CA TRP A 88 10.94 3.40 -9.17
C TRP A 88 11.40 3.06 -10.59
N GLY A 89 10.66 3.48 -11.63
CA GLY A 89 10.96 3.18 -13.03
C GLY A 89 10.59 1.76 -13.48
N ARG A 90 9.82 1.02 -12.68
CA ARG A 90 9.36 -0.36 -12.94
C ARG A 90 7.97 -0.37 -13.59
N VAL A 91 7.85 0.37 -14.68
CA VAL A 91 6.56 0.66 -15.36
C VAL A 91 5.86 -0.62 -15.84
N GLU A 92 6.59 -1.57 -16.44
CA GLU A 92 6.00 -2.85 -16.87
C GLU A 92 5.31 -3.58 -15.72
N GLU A 93 5.92 -3.62 -14.52
CA GLU A 93 5.34 -4.29 -13.37
C GLU A 93 4.10 -3.56 -12.83
N ALA A 94 4.10 -2.22 -12.86
CA ALA A 94 2.94 -1.41 -12.53
C ALA A 94 1.74 -1.70 -13.45
N ILE A 95 2.01 -1.91 -14.74
CA ILE A 95 1.01 -2.30 -15.72
C ILE A 95 0.51 -3.72 -15.45
N GLU A 96 1.40 -4.67 -15.17
CA GLU A 96 1.03 -6.07 -14.92
C GLU A 96 0.12 -6.19 -13.70
N ILE A 97 0.47 -5.57 -12.56
CA ILE A 97 -0.33 -5.66 -11.34
C ILE A 97 -1.71 -5.03 -11.51
N THR A 98 -1.79 -3.92 -12.25
CA THR A 98 -3.05 -3.25 -12.56
C THR A 98 -3.95 -4.11 -13.46
N ARG A 99 -3.38 -4.73 -14.51
CA ARG A 99 -4.11 -5.64 -15.41
C ARG A 99 -4.60 -6.87 -14.69
N ALA A 100 -3.75 -7.51 -13.90
CA ALA A 100 -4.10 -8.68 -13.11
C ALA A 100 -5.31 -8.37 -12.21
N ARG A 101 -5.32 -7.20 -11.56
CA ARG A 101 -6.45 -6.79 -10.74
C ARG A 101 -7.73 -6.55 -11.52
N MET A 102 -7.65 -5.89 -12.68
CA MET A 102 -8.81 -5.65 -13.54
C MET A 102 -9.44 -6.97 -14.00
N ALA A 103 -8.64 -7.99 -14.33
CA ALA A 103 -9.15 -9.31 -14.70
C ALA A 103 -9.92 -10.00 -13.55
N ILE A 104 -9.57 -9.74 -12.30
CA ILE A 104 -10.27 -10.27 -11.12
C ILE A 104 -11.62 -9.55 -10.90
N GLY A 105 -11.73 -8.26 -11.23
CA GLY A 105 -12.95 -7.45 -11.09
C GLY A 105 -13.88 -7.50 -12.32
N HIS A 106 -13.35 -7.92 -13.46
CA HIS A 106 -14.06 -8.07 -14.72
C HIS A 106 -13.82 -9.49 -15.22
N PRO A 107 -14.68 -10.47 -14.86
CA PRO A 107 -14.60 -11.78 -15.48
C PRO A 107 -14.96 -11.60 -16.96
N MET A 108 -13.94 -11.43 -17.79
CA MET A 108 -13.96 -11.36 -19.26
C MET A 108 -14.81 -10.23 -19.87
N ALA A 109 -14.13 -9.19 -20.37
CA ALA A 109 -14.53 -8.61 -21.65
C ALA A 109 -13.75 -9.36 -22.75
N LEU A 110 -14.14 -10.61 -22.99
CA LEU A 110 -13.77 -11.43 -24.15
C LEU A 110 -14.99 -12.29 -24.52
#